data_AF-A0A1M6T4N5-F1
#
_entry.id   AF-A0A1M6T4N5-F1
#
_cell.length_a   1.000
_cell.length_b   1.000
_cell.length_c   1.000
_cell.angle_alpha   90.00
_cell.angle_beta   90.00
_cell.angle_gamma   90.00
#
_symmetry.space_group_name_H-M   'P 1'
#
loop_
_entity.id
_entity.type
_entity.pdbx_description
1 polymer ?
#
loop_
_entity_poly.entity_id
_entity_poly.type
_entity_poly.pdbx_seq_one_letter_code
_entity_poly.pdbx_strand_id
1 'polypeptide(L)'
;MMRQIVLNLDDEAFEPFMGLLALCRQVQIVGESEVTDVLNNRDQCMKQAIETLRENKVFKHGYDFAWIMVAINQGVLDDYEGFRSPQAFLDYLYEIGIDNLPSRYSLSRAYSIIFHTYPDWTFKDVDGATETLRRKNVVRQFLTAYAAAKRGLCNKFCNK
;
A
#
# COMPACT_ATOMS: atom_id res chain seq x y z
N MET A 1 23.94 6.00 -23.03
CA MET A 1 22.68 5.48 -22.44
C MET A 1 22.78 5.66 -20.94
N MET A 2 21.85 6.39 -20.34
CA MET A 2 21.85 6.68 -18.91
C MET A 2 21.08 5.58 -18.15
N ARG A 3 21.52 5.21 -16.95
CA ARG A 3 20.89 4.19 -16.10
C ARG A 3 20.69 4.77 -14.70
N GLN A 4 19.54 4.48 -14.08
CA GLN A 4 19.19 4.94 -12.74
C GLN A 4 19.01 3.73 -11.82
N ILE A 5 19.48 3.87 -10.57
CA ILE A 5 19.37 2.86 -9.52
C ILE A 5 18.86 3.58 -8.27
N VAL A 6 17.91 2.96 -7.55
CA VAL A 6 17.37 3.46 -6.27
C VAL A 6 17.98 2.63 -5.16
N LEU A 7 18.49 3.29 -4.12
CA LEU A 7 19.17 2.66 -2.99
C LEU A 7 18.52 3.15 -1.68
N ASN A 8 18.31 2.23 -0.76
CA ASN A 8 17.94 2.57 0.62
C ASN A 8 19.21 2.46 1.47
N LEU A 9 19.55 3.55 2.15
CA LEU A 9 20.71 3.64 3.03
C LEU A 9 20.20 4.04 4.41
N ASP A 10 20.74 3.43 5.45
CA ASP A 10 20.57 3.94 6.82
C ASP A 10 21.56 5.08 7.07
N ASP A 11 21.35 5.82 8.17
CA ASP A 11 22.17 6.98 8.52
C ASP A 11 23.65 6.61 8.70
N GLU A 12 23.94 5.39 9.15
CA GLU A 12 25.31 4.89 9.34
C GLU A 12 26.03 4.61 8.01
N ALA A 13 25.30 4.12 7.00
CA ALA A 13 25.86 3.83 5.68
C ALA A 13 25.84 5.04 4.73
N PHE A 14 25.07 6.08 5.02
CA PHE A 14 24.91 7.25 4.15
C PHE A 14 26.24 7.95 3.87
N GLU A 15 26.93 8.41 4.91
CA GLU A 15 28.20 9.13 4.79
C GLU A 15 29.30 8.28 4.10
N PRO A 16 29.54 7.03 4.50
CA PRO A 16 30.45 6.14 3.78
C PRO A 16 30.11 5.98 2.29
N PHE A 17 28.83 5.86 1.96
CA PHE A 17 28.38 5.70 0.58
C PHE A 17 28.57 6.98 -0.24
N MET A 18 28.30 8.15 0.34
CA MET A 18 28.56 9.45 -0.29
C MET A 18 30.05 9.65 -0.59
N GLY A 19 30.93 9.21 0.31
CA GLY A 19 32.37 9.19 0.08
C GLY A 19 32.78 8.31 -1.11
N LEU A 20 32.13 7.16 -1.28
CA LEU A 20 32.36 6.28 -2.43
C LEU A 20 31.85 6.91 -3.74
N LEU A 21 30.66 7.52 -3.73
CA LEU A 21 30.11 8.21 -4.89
C LEU A 21 30.98 9.37 -5.37
N ALA A 22 31.63 10.10 -4.45
CA ALA A 22 32.54 11.19 -4.79
C ALA A 22 33.73 10.73 -5.67
N LEU A 23 34.09 9.45 -5.63
CA LEU A 23 35.13 8.86 -6.46
C LEU A 23 34.64 8.51 -7.88
N CYS A 24 33.32 8.39 -8.07
CA CYS A 24 32.70 7.98 -9.33
C CYS A 24 32.24 9.19 -10.16
N ARG A 25 33.15 9.82 -10.91
CA ARG A 25 32.89 11.04 -11.72
C ARG A 25 31.76 10.96 -12.75
N GLN A 26 31.29 9.75 -13.09
CA GLN A 26 30.22 9.52 -14.07
C GLN A 26 28.87 9.24 -13.40
N VAL A 27 28.83 9.19 -12.06
CA VAL A 27 27.62 9.00 -11.28
C VAL A 27 27.19 10.36 -10.75
N GLN A 28 25.91 10.66 -10.93
CA GLN A 28 25.29 11.87 -10.41
C GLN A 28 24.14 11.47 -9.49
N ILE A 29 24.00 12.19 -8.38
CA ILE A 29 22.86 12.05 -7.50
C ILE A 29 21.71 12.81 -8.15
N VAL A 30 20.75 12.08 -8.67
CA VAL A 30 19.55 12.61 -9.35
C VAL A 30 18.41 12.92 -8.37
N GLY A 31 18.51 12.45 -7.13
CA GLY A 31 17.55 12.76 -6.07
C GLY A 31 18.00 12.18 -4.75
N GLU A 32 17.77 12.95 -3.68
CA GLU A 32 17.84 12.52 -2.30
C GLU A 32 16.41 12.62 -1.74
N SER A 33 16.00 11.66 -0.94
CA SER A 33 14.66 11.64 -0.34
C SER A 33 14.80 11.11 1.07
N GLU A 34 14.30 11.86 2.05
CA GLU A 34 14.32 11.41 3.44
C GLU A 34 13.31 10.27 3.63
N VAL A 35 13.45 9.48 4.71
CA VAL A 35 12.47 8.43 5.08
C VAL A 35 11.06 9.01 5.24
N THR A 36 10.95 10.26 5.69
CA THR A 36 9.73 11.08 5.72
C THR A 36 9.11 11.24 4.34
N ASP A 37 9.89 11.40 3.27
CA ASP A 37 9.41 11.45 1.88
C ASP A 37 8.94 10.08 1.39
N VAL A 38 9.59 9.00 1.81
CA VAL A 38 9.17 7.62 1.47
C VAL A 38 7.84 7.26 2.14
N LEU A 39 7.68 7.60 3.43
CA LEU A 39 6.41 7.44 4.16
C LEU A 39 5.31 8.29 3.53
N ASN A 40 5.60 9.55 3.19
CA ASN A 40 4.67 10.42 2.47
C ASN A 40 4.27 9.83 1.10
N ASN A 41 5.19 9.24 0.36
CA ASN A 41 4.90 8.60 -0.93
C ASN A 41 4.03 7.34 -0.77
N ARG A 42 4.31 6.51 0.23
CA ARG A 42 3.52 5.31 0.54
C ARG A 42 2.08 5.65 0.93
N ASP A 43 1.93 6.68 1.76
CA ASP A 43 0.64 7.17 2.22
C ASP A 43 -0.15 7.83 1.09
N GLN A 44 0.53 8.57 0.19
CA GLN A 44 -0.07 9.07 -1.05
C GLN A 44 -0.53 7.92 -1.96
N CYS A 45 0.27 6.86 -2.12
CA CYS A 45 -0.12 5.69 -2.92
C CYS A 45 -1.33 4.97 -2.32
N MET A 46 -1.35 4.79 -1.00
CA MET A 46 -2.51 4.22 -0.30
C MET A 46 -3.76 5.06 -0.53
N LYS A 47 -3.65 6.37 -0.30
CA LYS A 47 -4.77 7.30 -0.48
C LYS A 47 -5.34 7.21 -1.89
N GLN A 48 -4.47 7.37 -2.90
CA GLN A 48 -4.86 7.30 -4.32
C GLN A 48 -5.50 5.96 -4.68
N ALA A 49 -4.96 4.85 -4.16
CA ALA A 49 -5.53 3.52 -4.40
C ALA A 49 -6.95 3.39 -3.82
N ILE A 50 -7.15 3.83 -2.57
CA ILE A 50 -8.48 3.79 -1.92
C ILE A 50 -9.47 4.70 -2.63
N GLU A 51 -9.06 5.91 -3.03
CA GLU A 51 -9.89 6.85 -3.79
C GLU A 51 -10.30 6.26 -5.15
N THR A 52 -9.35 5.64 -5.87
CA THR A 52 -9.62 4.94 -7.14
C THR A 52 -10.67 3.84 -6.96
N LEU A 53 -10.59 3.07 -5.87
CA LEU A 53 -11.58 2.03 -5.58
C LEU A 53 -12.96 2.60 -5.26
N ARG A 54 -13.02 3.76 -4.59
CA ARG A 54 -14.28 4.48 -4.32
C ARG A 54 -14.91 5.01 -5.59
N GLU A 55 -14.14 5.67 -6.44
CA GLU A 55 -14.59 6.20 -7.74
C GLU A 55 -15.15 5.08 -8.61
N ASN A 56 -14.46 3.93 -8.65
CA ASN A 56 -14.87 2.75 -9.39
C ASN A 56 -15.97 1.93 -8.70
N LYS A 57 -16.48 2.37 -7.55
CA LYS A 57 -17.53 1.69 -6.75
C LYS A 57 -17.21 0.24 -6.43
N VAL A 58 -15.93 -0.05 -6.18
CA VAL A 58 -15.44 -1.41 -5.86
C VAL A 58 -15.92 -1.84 -4.48
N PHE A 59 -15.98 -0.90 -3.54
CA PHE A 59 -16.54 -1.12 -2.20
C PHE A 59 -18.06 -1.20 -2.29
N LYS A 60 -18.59 -2.41 -2.11
CA LYS A 60 -20.04 -2.64 -2.04
C LYS A 60 -20.55 -2.41 -0.62
N HIS A 61 -19.72 -2.72 0.37
CA HIS A 61 -20.04 -2.62 1.79
C HIS A 61 -18.90 -2.00 2.57
N GLY A 62 -19.22 -1.35 3.71
CA GLY A 62 -18.20 -0.78 4.59
C GLY A 62 -17.18 -1.81 5.09
N TYR A 63 -17.58 -3.07 5.27
CA TYR A 63 -16.65 -4.12 5.68
C TYR A 63 -15.62 -4.50 4.61
N ASP A 64 -15.78 -4.07 3.34
CA ASP A 64 -14.85 -4.43 2.27
C ASP A 64 -13.45 -3.84 2.47
N PHE A 65 -13.32 -2.80 3.30
CA PHE A 65 -12.03 -2.27 3.76
C PHE A 65 -11.22 -3.31 4.56
N ALA A 66 -11.90 -4.25 5.23
CA ALA A 66 -11.22 -5.31 5.99
C ALA A 66 -10.40 -6.23 5.08
N TRP A 67 -10.84 -6.46 3.85
CA TRP A 67 -10.10 -7.27 2.89
C TRP A 67 -8.75 -6.65 2.58
N ILE A 68 -8.68 -5.33 2.42
CA ILE A 68 -7.41 -4.64 2.16
C ILE A 68 -6.48 -4.78 3.38
N MET A 69 -6.99 -4.48 4.58
CA MET A 69 -6.23 -4.62 5.82
C MET A 69 -5.66 -6.03 6.01
N VAL A 70 -6.48 -7.07 5.81
CA VAL A 70 -6.05 -8.46 6.01
C VAL A 70 -5.01 -8.86 4.98
N ALA A 71 -5.19 -8.46 3.72
CA ALA A 71 -4.19 -8.74 2.70
C ALA A 71 -2.84 -8.10 3.07
N ILE A 72 -2.85 -6.83 3.49
CA ILE A 72 -1.63 -6.13 3.92
C ILE A 72 -0.98 -6.86 5.10
N ASN A 73 -1.76 -7.26 6.11
CA ASN A 73 -1.24 -8.01 7.26
C ASN A 73 -0.71 -9.40 6.89
N GLN A 74 -1.11 -9.96 5.74
CA GLN A 74 -0.58 -11.20 5.17
C GLN A 74 0.65 -10.95 4.27
N GLY A 75 1.13 -9.71 4.16
CA GLY A 75 2.34 -9.37 3.42
C GLY A 75 2.15 -9.23 1.91
N VAL A 76 0.94 -8.94 1.41
CA VAL A 76 0.77 -8.70 -0.05
C VAL A 76 1.39 -7.39 -0.53
N LEU A 77 1.79 -6.52 0.39
CA LEU A 77 2.54 -5.29 0.13
C LEU A 77 3.81 -5.30 0.98
N ASP A 78 4.96 -5.36 0.32
CA ASP A 78 6.27 -5.45 0.97
C ASP A 78 6.66 -4.18 1.76
N ASP A 79 6.01 -3.05 1.50
CA ASP A 79 6.27 -1.74 2.12
C ASP A 79 5.39 -1.45 3.36
N TYR A 80 4.66 -2.45 3.87
CA TYR A 80 3.84 -2.35 5.08
C TYR A 80 4.14 -3.46 6.08
N GLU A 81 4.32 -3.09 7.35
CA GLU A 81 4.48 -4.03 8.47
C GLU A 81 3.14 -4.59 9.00
N GLY A 82 2.03 -4.23 8.37
CA GLY A 82 0.68 -4.60 8.80
C GLY A 82 0.13 -3.73 9.96
N PHE A 83 -1.17 -3.81 10.14
CA PHE A 83 -1.93 -3.08 11.16
C PHE A 83 -2.24 -3.96 12.36
N ARG A 84 -1.91 -3.49 13.56
CA ARG A 84 -2.12 -4.24 14.82
C ARG A 84 -3.58 -4.52 15.14
N SER A 85 -4.50 -3.70 14.64
CA SER A 85 -5.93 -3.86 14.88
C SER A 85 -6.77 -3.17 13.79
N PRO A 86 -8.07 -3.51 13.67
CA PRO A 86 -9.02 -2.76 12.85
C PRO A 86 -9.06 -1.27 13.17
N GLN A 87 -8.90 -0.89 14.44
CA GLN A 87 -8.92 0.52 14.83
C GLN A 87 -7.68 1.24 14.29
N ALA A 88 -6.49 0.64 14.46
CA ALA A 88 -5.25 1.20 13.96
C ALA A 88 -5.27 1.40 12.44
N PHE A 89 -5.92 0.51 11.69
CA PHE A 89 -6.11 0.69 10.26
C PHE A 89 -7.05 1.87 9.93
N LEU A 90 -8.15 2.03 10.67
CA LEU A 90 -9.06 3.15 10.47
C LEU A 90 -8.42 4.49 10.84
N ASP A 91 -7.69 4.54 11.94
CA ASP A 91 -6.96 5.74 12.38
C ASP A 91 -5.93 6.15 11.32
N TYR A 92 -5.16 5.19 10.81
CA TYR A 92 -4.23 5.42 9.71
C TYR A 92 -4.93 5.96 8.44
N LEU A 93 -6.05 5.35 8.02
CA LEU A 93 -6.80 5.84 6.86
C LEU A 93 -7.30 7.28 7.07
N TYR A 94 -7.72 7.60 8.29
CA TYR A 94 -8.13 8.96 8.64
C TYR A 94 -6.97 9.96 8.56
N GLU A 95 -5.79 9.60 9.10
CA GLU A 95 -4.58 10.42 9.08
C GLU A 95 -4.13 10.78 7.66
N ILE A 96 -4.23 9.84 6.72
CA ILE A 96 -3.91 10.10 5.29
C ILE A 96 -5.04 10.83 4.53
N GLY A 97 -6.11 11.20 5.23
CA GLY A 97 -7.24 11.98 4.72
C GLY A 97 -8.26 11.17 3.92
N ILE A 98 -8.49 9.91 4.28
CA ILE A 98 -9.61 9.11 3.79
C ILE A 98 -10.80 9.27 4.75
N ASP A 99 -11.79 10.04 4.32
CA ASP A 99 -13.02 10.28 5.11
C ASP A 99 -14.09 9.19 4.87
N ASN A 100 -15.24 9.27 5.55
CA ASN A 100 -16.38 8.34 5.37
C ASN A 100 -16.02 6.87 5.58
N LEU A 101 -15.31 6.59 6.67
CA LEU A 101 -14.84 5.26 7.01
C LEU A 101 -15.94 4.41 7.67
N PRO A 102 -15.89 3.08 7.50
CA PRO A 102 -16.78 2.15 8.19
C PRO A 102 -16.48 2.09 9.69
N SER A 103 -17.42 1.55 10.47
CA SER A 103 -17.19 1.31 11.90
C SER A 103 -16.16 0.21 12.14
N ARG A 104 -15.38 0.33 13.22
CA ARG A 104 -14.48 -0.71 13.73
C ARG A 104 -15.14 -2.10 13.82
N TYR A 105 -16.41 -2.13 14.23
CA TYR A 105 -17.17 -3.37 14.35
C TYR A 105 -17.34 -4.08 13.00
N SER A 106 -17.57 -3.31 11.93
CA SER A 106 -17.71 -3.84 10.57
C SER A 106 -16.45 -4.56 10.11
N LEU A 107 -15.27 -3.97 10.40
CA LEU A 107 -13.98 -4.58 10.06
C LEU A 107 -13.65 -5.79 10.94
N SER A 108 -13.91 -5.68 12.25
CA SER A 108 -13.60 -6.74 13.20
C SER A 108 -14.40 -8.01 12.90
N ARG A 109 -15.67 -7.87 12.49
CA ARG A 109 -16.51 -9.00 12.09
C ARG A 109 -16.06 -9.62 10.77
N ALA A 110 -15.63 -8.81 9.80
CA ALA A 110 -15.13 -9.31 8.53
C ALA A 110 -13.78 -10.01 8.68
N TYR A 111 -12.93 -9.56 9.59
CA TYR A 111 -11.65 -10.21 9.90
C TYR A 111 -11.83 -11.66 10.36
N SER A 112 -12.83 -11.95 11.20
CA SER A 112 -13.00 -13.27 11.83
C SER A 112 -13.62 -14.34 10.94
N ILE A 113 -13.99 -14.00 9.71
CA ILE A 113 -14.67 -14.90 8.76
C ILE A 113 -13.78 -15.33 7.59
N ILE A 114 -12.53 -14.88 7.52
CA ILE A 114 -11.58 -15.23 6.45
C ILE A 114 -10.78 -16.46 6.87
N PHE A 115 -10.58 -17.37 5.93
CA PHE A 115 -9.62 -18.47 6.07
C PHE A 115 -8.60 -18.44 4.94
N HIS A 116 -7.46 -19.11 5.17
CA HIS A 116 -6.31 -19.18 4.26
C HIS A 116 -5.62 -17.82 4.00
N THR A 117 -4.61 -17.85 3.13
CA THR A 117 -3.85 -16.68 2.68
C THR A 117 -4.36 -16.20 1.33
N TYR A 118 -4.26 -14.89 1.07
CA TYR A 118 -4.56 -14.35 -0.25
C TYR A 118 -3.56 -14.94 -1.28
N PRO A 119 -3.99 -15.33 -2.50
CA PRO A 119 -5.31 -15.18 -3.11
C PRO A 119 -6.30 -16.33 -2.86
N ASP A 120 -5.95 -17.32 -2.03
CA ASP A 120 -6.71 -18.55 -1.82
C ASP A 120 -7.81 -18.44 -0.75
N TRP A 121 -8.18 -17.22 -0.36
CA TRP A 121 -9.20 -17.01 0.67
C TRP A 121 -10.50 -17.77 0.46
N THR A 122 -11.05 -18.23 1.57
CA THR A 122 -12.44 -18.66 1.67
C THR A 122 -13.10 -17.88 2.81
N PHE A 123 -14.44 -17.82 2.79
CA PHE A 123 -15.21 -17.02 3.74
C PHE A 123 -16.25 -17.89 4.45
N LYS A 124 -16.30 -17.80 5.78
CA LYS A 124 -17.23 -18.59 6.61
C LYS A 124 -18.71 -18.31 6.32
N ASP A 125 -19.01 -17.07 5.95
CA ASP A 125 -20.36 -16.53 5.86
C ASP A 125 -20.96 -16.64 4.45
N VAL A 126 -20.22 -17.16 3.47
CA VAL A 126 -20.66 -17.21 2.08
C VAL A 126 -20.22 -18.51 1.40
N ASP A 127 -21.21 -19.26 0.94
CA ASP A 127 -21.00 -20.49 0.14
C ASP A 127 -20.96 -20.22 -1.38
N GLY A 128 -21.18 -18.97 -1.80
CA GLY A 128 -21.25 -18.58 -3.20
C GLY A 128 -19.89 -18.20 -3.83
N ALA A 129 -19.55 -18.85 -4.95
CA ALA A 129 -18.34 -18.53 -5.73
C ALA A 129 -18.28 -17.07 -6.19
N THR A 130 -19.42 -16.48 -6.55
CA THR A 130 -19.51 -15.09 -7.06
C THR A 130 -19.07 -14.06 -6.02
N GLU A 131 -19.58 -14.16 -4.79
CA GLU A 131 -19.27 -13.19 -3.73
C GLU A 131 -17.85 -13.42 -3.17
N THR A 132 -17.41 -14.68 -3.09
CA THR A 132 -16.00 -14.99 -2.82
C THR A 132 -15.07 -14.32 -3.82
N LEU A 133 -15.37 -14.45 -5.13
CA LEU A 133 -14.61 -13.81 -6.19
C LEU A 133 -14.68 -12.29 -6.11
N ARG A 134 -15.85 -11.70 -5.79
CA ARG A 134 -16.00 -10.25 -5.60
C ARG A 134 -15.09 -9.74 -4.47
N ARG A 135 -15.09 -10.39 -3.31
CA ARG A 135 -14.26 -10.00 -2.16
C ARG A 135 -12.77 -10.09 -2.48
N LYS A 136 -12.33 -11.16 -3.13
CA LYS A 136 -10.94 -11.28 -3.64
C LYS A 136 -10.61 -10.19 -4.67
N ASN A 137 -11.57 -9.82 -5.51
CA ASN A 137 -11.42 -8.76 -6.51
C ASN A 137 -11.28 -7.36 -5.89
N VAL A 138 -11.74 -7.12 -4.65
CA VAL A 138 -11.44 -5.87 -3.93
C VAL A 138 -9.93 -5.73 -3.76
N VAL A 139 -9.27 -6.76 -3.21
CA VAL A 139 -7.81 -6.77 -3.01
C VAL A 139 -7.07 -6.70 -4.35
N ARG A 140 -7.50 -7.47 -5.35
CA ARG A 140 -6.86 -7.45 -6.67
C ARG A 140 -6.88 -6.06 -7.29
N GLN A 141 -8.02 -5.37 -7.22
CA GLN A 141 -8.15 -4.01 -7.74
C GLN A 141 -7.35 -3.00 -6.92
N PHE A 142 -7.32 -3.16 -5.59
CA PHE A 142 -6.49 -2.36 -4.71
C PHE A 142 -5.00 -2.46 -5.09
N LEU A 143 -4.47 -3.68 -5.25
CA LEU A 143 -3.08 -3.90 -5.63
C LEU A 143 -2.74 -3.28 -6.99
N THR A 144 -3.65 -3.41 -7.97
CA THR A 144 -3.49 -2.76 -9.28
C THR A 144 -3.44 -1.23 -9.15
N ALA A 145 -4.36 -0.64 -8.38
CA ALA A 145 -4.42 0.80 -8.17
C ALA A 145 -3.20 1.34 -7.42
N TYR A 146 -2.76 0.63 -6.38
CA TYR A 146 -1.57 0.96 -5.61
C TYR A 146 -0.30 0.91 -6.48
N ALA A 147 -0.14 -0.14 -7.29
CA ALA A 147 0.99 -0.24 -8.22
C ALA A 147 0.98 0.88 -9.28
N ALA A 148 -0.21 1.28 -9.76
CA ALA A 148 -0.33 2.41 -10.68
C ALA A 148 0.06 3.74 -10.02
N ALA A 149 -0.40 3.99 -8.79
CA ALA A 149 -0.03 5.16 -8.00
C ALA A 149 1.49 5.25 -7.77
N LYS A 150 2.12 4.12 -7.39
CA LYS A 150 3.57 4.02 -7.16
C LYS A 150 4.38 4.35 -8.42
N ARG A 151 3.96 3.83 -9.58
CA ARG A 151 4.59 4.19 -10.88
C ARG A 151 4.38 5.66 -11.23
N GLY A 152 3.21 6.21 -10.96
CA GLY A 152 2.89 7.61 -11.19
C GLY A 152 3.79 8.57 -10.40
N LEU A 153 4.06 8.26 -9.13
CA LEU A 153 5.00 9.02 -8.31
C LEU A 153 6.44 8.90 -8.84
N CYS A 154 6.91 7.69 -9.14
CA CYS A 154 8.24 7.46 -9.71
C CYS A 154 8.48 8.32 -10.98
N ASN A 155 7.49 8.37 -11.88
CA ASN A 155 7.57 9.18 -13.10
C ASN A 155 7.62 10.70 -12.86
N LYS A 156 7.09 11.20 -11.73
CA LYS A 156 7.17 12.63 -11.37
C LYS A 156 8.56 13.03 -10.89
N PHE A 157 9.31 12.11 -10.27
CA PHE A 157 10.68 12.34 -9.82
C PHE A 157 11.70 12.22 -10.96
N CYS A 158 11.41 11.42 -11.99
CA CYS A 158 12.32 11.25 -13.14
C CYS A 158 12.21 12.33 -14.24
N ASN A 159 11.22 13.23 -14.16
CA ASN A 159 10.95 14.27 -15.17
C ASN A 159 11.30 15.69 -14.69
N LYS A 160 12.13 15.84 -13.65
CA LYS A 160 12.68 17.14 -13.23
C LYS A 160 14.13 17.28 -13.64
#